data_AF-A0A0B1P317-F1
#
_entry.id   AF-A0A0B1P317-F1
#
_cell.length_a   1.000
_cell.length_b   1.000
_cell.length_c   1.000
_cell.angle_alpha   90.00
_cell.angle_beta   90.00
_cell.angle_gamma   90.00
#
_symmetry.space_group_name_H-M   'P 1'
#
loop_
_entity.id
_entity.type
_entity.pdbx_description
1 polymer ?
#
loop_
_entity_poly.entity_id
_entity_poly.type
_entity_poly.pdbx_seq_one_letter_code
_entity_poly.pdbx_strand_id
1 'polypeptide(L)'
;MSYPKSPGLDESCRLTGFSIGGDEYVGNLGSILIAAIAILVTLLLIGLAERKLAAVGRREMQLFLFIYILVQICEIFTIGLFPLNKTVRIAFTGAHLGLILACTWILLINAIIGYQLWEDGTLFSMGMSVFSASMLCIGTAYIALDTGFSWTGYFNSSLNGQNRSIGLYITYQLLPLIFIVIYFILTSILVLRILGELRPMIYLTSAAILFTIGQVFNYVVSIHICEGSSGKLNGAFFETLFTLTSVVMVWVFWSSITEDDWPTPENTLP
;
A
#
# COMPACT_ATOMS: atom_id res chain seq x y z
N MET A 1 -28.82 -4.87 9.69
CA MET A 1 -29.27 -3.50 9.34
C MET A 1 -28.83 -3.15 7.92
N SER A 2 -29.77 -3.05 6.97
CA SER A 2 -29.46 -2.78 5.56
C SER A 2 -29.06 -1.31 5.35
N TYR A 3 -27.80 -1.06 4.95
CA TYR A 3 -27.35 0.25 4.48
C TYR A 3 -28.21 0.74 3.30
N PRO A 4 -28.68 2.00 3.28
CA PRO A 4 -29.45 2.54 2.15
C PRO A 4 -28.60 2.62 0.88
N LYS A 5 -29.23 2.43 -0.29
CA LYS A 5 -28.60 2.68 -1.59
C LYS A 5 -28.14 4.15 -1.66
N SER A 6 -26.89 4.38 -2.04
CA SER A 6 -26.45 5.71 -2.46
C SER A 6 -27.12 6.05 -3.79
N PRO A 7 -27.87 7.17 -3.89
CA PRO A 7 -28.53 7.55 -5.13
C PRO A 7 -27.48 7.87 -6.21
N GLY A 8 -27.58 7.23 -7.38
CA GLY A 8 -26.71 7.49 -8.56
C GLY A 8 -25.61 6.47 -8.86
N LEU A 9 -25.63 5.29 -8.22
CA LEU A 9 -24.76 4.12 -8.51
C LEU A 9 -25.62 2.95 -9.02
N ASP A 10 -26.10 3.06 -10.26
CA ASP A 10 -26.97 2.06 -10.90
C ASP A 10 -26.24 0.74 -11.22
N GLU A 11 -24.90 0.74 -11.21
CA GLU A 11 -24.04 -0.45 -11.34
C GLU A 11 -23.21 -0.69 -10.06
N SER A 12 -23.88 -0.99 -8.94
CA SER A 12 -23.16 -1.36 -7.72
C SER A 12 -23.64 -2.71 -7.16
N CYS A 13 -22.81 -3.73 -7.30
CA CYS A 13 -22.96 -4.95 -6.53
C CYS A 13 -22.53 -4.68 -5.08
N ARG A 14 -23.46 -4.90 -4.15
CA ARG A 14 -23.25 -4.69 -2.72
C ARG A 14 -22.63 -5.92 -2.09
N LEU A 15 -21.52 -5.74 -1.40
CA LEU A 15 -20.96 -6.75 -0.52
C LEU A 15 -21.90 -7.03 0.64
N THR A 16 -22.42 -8.26 0.69
CA THR A 16 -23.26 -8.79 1.77
C THR A 16 -22.40 -9.59 2.77
N GLY A 17 -21.28 -10.15 2.32
CA GLY A 17 -20.31 -10.85 3.17
C GLY A 17 -20.79 -12.20 3.69
N PHE A 18 -20.09 -12.69 4.72
CA PHE A 18 -20.42 -13.93 5.43
C PHE A 18 -21.09 -13.61 6.78
N SER A 19 -22.19 -14.28 7.11
CA SER A 19 -22.83 -14.15 8.43
C SER A 19 -22.00 -14.90 9.47
N ILE A 20 -21.68 -14.24 10.59
CA ILE A 20 -20.95 -14.83 11.73
C ILE A 20 -21.91 -15.31 12.84
N GLY A 21 -23.22 -15.20 12.60
CA GLY A 21 -24.28 -15.50 13.57
C GLY A 21 -24.98 -14.22 14.04
N GLY A 22 -26.31 -14.28 14.17
CA GLY A 22 -27.13 -13.08 14.41
C GLY A 22 -27.22 -12.16 13.19
N ASP A 23 -27.34 -10.84 13.44
CA ASP A 23 -27.44 -9.77 12.42
C ASP A 23 -26.07 -9.20 11.98
N GLU A 24 -24.96 -9.86 12.36
CA GLU A 24 -23.59 -9.41 12.06
C GLU A 24 -22.98 -10.14 10.85
N TYR A 25 -22.33 -9.36 10.00
CA TYR A 25 -21.74 -9.82 8.74
C TYR A 25 -20.30 -9.31 8.62
N VAL A 26 -19.39 -10.16 8.13
CA VAL A 26 -18.05 -9.75 7.71
C VAL A 26 -18.02 -9.65 6.19
N GLY A 27 -17.86 -8.42 5.69
CA GLY A 27 -18.07 -8.09 4.29
C GLY A 27 -17.08 -8.74 3.34
N ASN A 28 -15.78 -8.67 3.64
CA ASN A 28 -14.74 -9.22 2.76
C ASN A 28 -13.71 -10.03 3.56
N LEU A 29 -14.10 -11.26 3.92
CA LEU A 29 -13.25 -12.20 4.63
C LEU A 29 -11.94 -12.49 3.88
N GLY A 30 -11.98 -12.51 2.55
CA GLY A 30 -10.81 -12.71 1.70
C GLY A 30 -9.74 -11.65 1.95
N SER A 31 -10.08 -10.36 1.82
CA SER A 31 -9.12 -9.27 2.05
C SER A 31 -8.56 -9.28 3.47
N ILE A 32 -9.37 -9.64 4.49
CA ILE A 32 -8.88 -9.77 5.87
C ILE A 32 -7.79 -10.84 5.97
N LEU A 33 -8.03 -12.03 5.40
CA LEU A 33 -7.08 -13.14 5.45
C LEU A 33 -5.78 -12.79 4.73
N ILE A 34 -5.88 -12.19 3.54
CA ILE A 34 -4.69 -11.77 2.79
C ILE A 34 -3.95 -10.64 3.50
N ALA A 35 -4.65 -9.67 4.11
CA ALA A 35 -4.00 -8.62 4.90
C ALA A 35 -3.27 -9.21 6.11
N ALA A 36 -3.84 -10.21 6.79
CA ALA A 36 -3.16 -10.92 7.88
C ALA A 36 -1.91 -11.68 7.39
N ILE A 37 -2.00 -12.37 6.25
CA ILE A 37 -0.85 -13.01 5.61
C ILE A 37 0.20 -11.97 5.22
N ALA A 38 -0.21 -10.83 4.68
CA ALA A 38 0.67 -9.73 4.29
C ALA A 38 1.46 -9.21 5.49
N ILE A 39 0.84 -9.07 6.67
CA ILE A 39 1.53 -8.70 7.91
C ILE A 39 2.61 -9.74 8.25
N LEU A 40 2.27 -11.03 8.24
CA LEU A 40 3.21 -12.11 8.59
C LEU A 40 4.39 -12.18 7.60
N VAL A 41 4.11 -12.11 6.29
CA VAL A 41 5.13 -12.07 5.25
C VAL A 41 6.01 -10.85 5.42
N THR A 42 5.44 -9.67 5.66
CA THR A 42 6.21 -8.43 5.82
C THR A 42 7.09 -8.45 7.06
N LEU A 43 6.63 -9.03 8.18
CA LEU A 43 7.46 -9.26 9.36
C LEU A 43 8.67 -10.16 9.05
N LEU A 44 8.45 -11.23 8.26
CA LEU A 44 9.52 -12.08 7.78
C LEU A 44 10.51 -11.31 6.89
N LEU A 45 10.03 -10.47 5.97
CA LEU A 45 10.88 -9.63 5.12
C LEU A 45 11.72 -8.64 5.94
N ILE A 46 11.15 -8.03 6.99
CA ILE A 46 11.91 -7.18 7.92
C ILE A 46 13.03 -7.97 8.60
N GLY A 47 12.73 -9.19 9.07
CA GLY A 47 13.70 -10.08 9.68
C GLY A 47 14.82 -10.51 8.73
N LEU A 48 14.49 -10.73 7.45
CA LEU A 48 15.48 -11.01 6.40
C LEU A 48 16.31 -9.77 6.06
N ALA A 49 15.70 -8.57 6.03
CA ALA A 49 16.40 -7.32 5.79
C ALA A 49 17.43 -6.99 6.89
N GLU A 50 17.15 -7.31 8.16
CA GLU A 50 18.11 -7.07 9.25
C GLU A 50 19.43 -7.84 9.06
N ARG A 51 19.38 -9.01 8.40
CA ARG A 51 20.56 -9.85 8.14
C ARG A 51 21.50 -9.29 7.07
N LYS A 52 21.04 -8.37 6.23
CA LYS A 52 21.82 -7.73 5.14
C LYS A 52 22.56 -6.49 5.66
N LEU A 53 23.64 -6.69 6.43
CA LEU A 53 24.32 -5.60 7.14
C LEU A 53 24.95 -4.54 6.21
N ALA A 54 25.38 -4.94 5.01
CA ALA A 54 26.03 -4.07 4.02
C ALA A 54 25.04 -3.47 3.00
N ALA A 55 23.74 -3.72 3.15
CA ALA A 55 22.75 -3.23 2.21
C ALA A 55 22.43 -1.73 2.39
N VAL A 56 22.58 -0.98 1.30
CA VAL A 56 22.23 0.44 1.22
C VAL A 56 20.72 0.63 1.45
N GLY A 57 20.38 1.59 2.31
CA GLY A 57 19.00 1.96 2.61
C GLY A 57 18.25 0.92 3.43
N ARG A 58 18.96 0.03 4.16
CA ARG A 58 18.33 -1.03 4.96
C ARG A 58 17.29 -0.50 5.96
N ARG A 59 17.62 0.56 6.71
CA ARG A 59 16.73 1.11 7.74
C ARG A 59 15.49 1.74 7.11
N GLU A 60 15.63 2.36 5.95
CA GLU A 60 14.55 2.98 5.20
C GLU A 60 13.68 1.93 4.49
N MET A 61 14.24 0.79 4.08
CA MET A 61 13.48 -0.35 3.59
C MET A 61 12.67 -0.98 4.73
N GLN A 62 13.25 -1.12 5.92
CA GLN A 62 12.52 -1.56 7.12
C GLN A 62 11.40 -0.59 7.50
N LEU A 63 11.62 0.72 7.37
CA LEU A 63 10.59 1.73 7.59
C LEU A 63 9.45 1.58 6.58
N PHE A 64 9.75 1.39 5.29
CA PHE A 64 8.74 1.10 4.26
C PHE A 64 7.88 -0.11 4.63
N LEU A 65 8.53 -1.24 4.94
CA LEU A 65 7.84 -2.47 5.33
C LEU A 65 7.02 -2.30 6.62
N PHE A 66 7.54 -1.55 7.60
CA PHE A 66 6.81 -1.26 8.83
C PHE A 66 5.55 -0.43 8.58
N ILE A 67 5.63 0.61 7.74
CA ILE A 67 4.44 1.38 7.36
C ILE A 67 3.47 0.53 6.55
N TYR A 68 3.96 -0.37 5.68
CA TYR A 68 3.10 -1.33 4.98
C TYR A 68 2.34 -2.25 5.95
N ILE A 69 2.96 -2.70 7.05
CA ILE A 69 2.23 -3.43 8.12
C ILE A 69 1.09 -2.59 8.69
N LEU A 70 1.33 -1.30 8.96
CA LEU A 70 0.28 -0.41 9.46
C LEU A 70 -0.86 -0.20 8.45
N VAL A 71 -0.53 -0.13 7.15
CA VAL A 71 -1.53 -0.12 6.06
C VAL A 71 -2.39 -1.38 6.14
N GLN A 72 -1.79 -2.57 6.21
CA GLN A 72 -2.54 -3.84 6.27
C GLN A 72 -3.40 -3.97 7.53
N ILE A 73 -2.93 -3.46 8.68
CA ILE A 73 -3.76 -3.41 9.90
C ILE A 73 -5.00 -2.54 9.67
N CYS A 74 -4.84 -1.37 9.04
CA CYS A 74 -5.98 -0.51 8.73
C CYS A 74 -6.88 -1.12 7.65
N GLU A 75 -6.33 -1.86 6.70
CA GLU A 75 -7.06 -2.55 5.64
C GLU A 75 -8.06 -3.57 6.20
N ILE A 76 -7.67 -4.34 7.21
CA ILE A 76 -8.53 -5.30 7.92
C ILE A 76 -9.81 -4.61 8.44
N PHE A 77 -9.68 -3.41 8.99
CA PHE A 77 -10.80 -2.68 9.58
C PHE A 77 -11.61 -1.86 8.58
N THR A 78 -11.02 -1.50 7.45
CA THR A 78 -11.65 -0.61 6.45
C THR A 78 -12.25 -1.40 5.30
N ILE A 79 -11.44 -2.17 4.57
CA ILE A 79 -11.84 -2.98 3.41
C ILE A 79 -12.46 -4.29 3.86
N GLY A 80 -11.94 -4.89 4.94
CA GLY A 80 -12.47 -6.13 5.51
C GLY A 80 -13.93 -6.05 5.98
N LEU A 81 -14.47 -4.84 6.14
CA LEU A 81 -15.87 -4.60 6.56
C LEU A 81 -16.20 -5.31 7.89
N PHE A 82 -15.28 -5.26 8.84
CA PHE A 82 -15.52 -5.71 10.21
C PHE A 82 -16.71 -4.91 10.81
N PRO A 83 -17.57 -5.51 11.67
CA PRO A 83 -18.70 -4.83 12.30
C PRO A 83 -18.24 -3.77 13.31
N LEU A 84 -17.76 -2.63 12.80
CA LEU A 84 -17.31 -1.48 13.57
C LEU A 84 -18.38 -0.39 13.61
N ASN A 85 -18.40 0.34 14.73
CA ASN A 85 -19.13 1.58 14.86
C ASN A 85 -18.71 2.56 13.75
N LYS A 86 -19.67 3.33 13.22
CA LYS A 86 -19.46 4.30 12.13
C LYS A 86 -18.29 5.25 12.41
N THR A 87 -18.18 5.76 13.64
CA THR A 87 -17.11 6.69 14.04
C THR A 87 -15.74 6.04 13.94
N VAL A 88 -15.60 4.81 14.46
CA VAL A 88 -14.36 4.06 14.44
C VAL A 88 -13.95 3.74 13.00
N ARG A 89 -14.92 3.36 12.15
CA ARG A 89 -14.68 3.11 10.73
C ARG A 89 -14.13 4.33 10.01
N ILE A 90 -14.72 5.51 10.23
CA ILE A 90 -14.23 6.77 9.62
C ILE A 90 -12.79 7.05 10.07
N ALA A 91 -12.50 6.86 11.37
CA ALA A 91 -11.15 7.05 11.90
C ALA A 91 -10.12 6.13 11.24
N PHE A 92 -10.42 4.82 11.14
CA PHE A 92 -9.56 3.86 10.46
C PHE A 92 -9.43 4.15 8.95
N THR A 93 -10.50 4.58 8.27
CA THR A 93 -10.43 4.99 6.86
C THR A 93 -9.47 6.16 6.68
N GLY A 94 -9.56 7.20 7.52
CA GLY A 94 -8.64 8.33 7.43
C GLY A 94 -7.18 7.94 7.64
N ALA A 95 -6.90 7.12 8.66
CA ALA A 95 -5.57 6.59 8.92
C ALA A 95 -5.07 5.72 7.76
N HIS A 96 -5.92 4.85 7.20
CA HIS A 96 -5.58 3.96 6.10
C HIS A 96 -5.12 4.75 4.86
N LEU A 97 -5.91 5.73 4.43
CA LEU A 97 -5.60 6.53 3.24
C LEU A 97 -4.30 7.34 3.42
N GLY A 98 -4.10 7.90 4.62
CA GLY A 98 -2.86 8.62 4.95
C GLY A 98 -1.62 7.74 4.96
N LEU A 99 -1.74 6.52 5.53
CA LEU A 99 -0.65 5.56 5.57
C LEU A 99 -0.28 5.04 4.18
N ILE A 100 -1.24 4.87 3.26
CA ILE A 100 -0.96 4.48 1.87
C ILE A 100 -0.10 5.54 1.16
N LEU A 101 -0.45 6.82 1.31
CA LEU A 101 0.35 7.92 0.75
C LEU A 101 1.75 7.96 1.39
N ALA A 102 1.85 7.82 2.71
CA ALA A 102 3.13 7.78 3.40
C ALA A 102 3.99 6.58 2.96
N CYS A 103 3.39 5.40 2.79
CA CYS A 103 4.06 4.18 2.36
C CYS A 103 4.72 4.37 0.99
N THR A 104 3.96 4.87 0.01
CA THR A 104 4.47 5.14 -1.35
C THR A 104 5.49 6.28 -1.39
N TRP A 105 5.36 7.28 -0.53
CA TRP A 105 6.38 8.31 -0.37
C TRP A 105 7.69 7.74 0.17
N ILE A 106 7.64 6.92 1.22
CA ILE A 106 8.84 6.28 1.80
C ILE A 106 9.49 5.35 0.77
N LEU A 107 8.69 4.65 -0.06
CA LEU A 107 9.22 3.86 -1.18
C LEU A 107 10.01 4.74 -2.16
N LEU A 108 9.47 5.91 -2.54
CA LEU A 108 10.20 6.86 -3.39
C LEU A 108 11.49 7.36 -2.71
N ILE A 109 11.47 7.68 -1.41
CA ILE A 109 12.67 8.08 -0.67
C ILE A 109 13.73 6.96 -0.69
N ASN A 110 13.32 5.69 -0.59
CA ASN A 110 14.24 4.55 -0.72
C ASN A 110 14.98 4.55 -2.09
N ALA A 111 14.31 4.90 -3.19
CA ALA A 111 14.98 5.04 -4.49
C ALA A 111 16.03 6.15 -4.48
N ILE A 112 15.73 7.30 -3.86
CA ILE A 112 16.66 8.44 -3.76
C ILE A 112 17.88 8.06 -2.93
N ILE A 113 17.69 7.36 -1.82
CA ILE A 113 18.77 6.88 -0.95
C ILE A 113 19.66 5.86 -1.67
N GLY A 114 19.11 5.09 -2.60
CA GLY A 114 19.89 4.17 -3.45
C GLY A 114 21.00 4.88 -4.24
N TYR A 115 20.84 6.18 -4.57
CA TYR A 115 21.89 6.97 -5.24
C TYR A 115 23.01 7.43 -4.30
N GLN A 116 22.93 7.11 -3.00
CA GLN A 116 23.92 7.46 -1.98
C GLN A 116 24.24 8.96 -1.94
N LEU A 117 23.24 9.83 -2.21
CA LEU A 117 23.39 11.29 -2.16
C LEU A 117 23.65 11.80 -0.73
N TRP A 118 23.24 11.04 0.28
CA TRP A 118 23.53 11.23 1.68
C TRP A 118 23.63 9.87 2.38
N GLU A 119 24.22 9.84 3.57
CA GLU A 119 24.43 8.63 4.37
C GLU A 119 23.10 7.97 4.78
N ASP A 120 22.91 6.71 4.38
CA ASP A 120 21.74 5.89 4.70
C ASP A 120 21.76 5.41 6.16
N GLY A 121 20.57 5.16 6.73
CA GLY A 121 20.46 4.69 8.12
C GLY A 121 20.90 5.69 9.20
N THR A 122 21.31 6.90 8.82
CA THR A 122 21.58 8.00 9.76
C THR A 122 20.30 8.48 10.43
N LEU A 123 20.44 9.03 11.65
CA LEU A 123 19.35 9.72 12.34
C LEU A 123 18.73 10.83 11.46
N PHE A 124 19.55 11.47 10.64
CA PHE A 124 19.12 12.51 9.71
C PHE A 124 18.27 11.94 8.56
N SER A 125 18.77 10.92 7.84
CA SER A 125 18.02 10.27 6.74
C SER A 125 16.69 9.70 7.22
N MET A 126 16.71 8.95 8.33
CA MET A 126 15.51 8.38 8.94
C MET A 126 14.55 9.46 9.44
N GLY A 127 15.07 10.50 10.11
CA GLY A 127 14.28 11.61 10.62
C GLY A 127 13.56 12.37 9.52
N MET A 128 14.26 12.69 8.41
CA MET A 128 13.64 13.34 7.26
C MET A 128 12.59 12.45 6.58
N SER A 129 12.86 11.16 6.45
CA SER A 129 11.92 10.19 5.87
C SER A 129 10.63 10.13 6.68
N VAL A 130 10.74 9.95 8.00
CA VAL A 130 9.58 9.91 8.92
C VAL A 130 8.85 11.24 8.94
N PHE A 131 9.57 12.36 9.04
CA PHE A 131 8.96 13.67 9.12
C PHE A 131 8.15 14.00 7.86
N SER A 132 8.77 13.88 6.68
CA SER A 132 8.10 14.16 5.40
C SER A 132 6.93 13.20 5.13
N ALA A 133 7.07 11.91 5.43
CA ALA A 133 5.99 10.95 5.32
C ALA A 133 4.82 11.27 6.28
N SER A 134 5.13 11.69 7.52
CA SER A 134 4.12 12.04 8.51
C SER A 134 3.31 13.28 8.11
N MET A 135 3.94 14.28 7.49
CA MET A 135 3.23 15.46 6.97
C MET A 135 2.20 15.07 5.91
N LEU A 136 2.58 14.21 4.96
CA LEU A 136 1.67 13.72 3.92
C LEU A 136 0.56 12.84 4.50
N CYS A 137 0.89 11.97 5.46
CA CYS A 137 -0.06 11.13 6.17
C CYS A 137 -1.12 11.97 6.89
N ILE A 138 -0.68 12.92 7.73
CA ILE A 138 -1.57 13.78 8.51
C ILE A 138 -2.42 14.65 7.59
N GLY A 139 -1.86 15.21 6.52
CA GLY A 139 -2.60 16.02 5.56
C GLY A 139 -3.73 15.22 4.89
N THR A 140 -3.44 14.00 4.44
CA THR A 140 -4.44 13.14 3.80
C THR A 140 -5.48 12.62 4.79
N ALA A 141 -5.04 12.18 5.96
CA ALA A 141 -5.93 11.76 7.04
C ALA A 141 -6.86 12.89 7.47
N TYR A 142 -6.35 14.13 7.58
CA TYR A 142 -7.19 15.29 7.90
C TYR A 142 -8.30 15.50 6.87
N ILE A 143 -7.99 15.48 5.57
CA ILE A 143 -8.99 15.61 4.50
C ILE A 143 -10.04 14.49 4.61
N ALA A 144 -9.60 13.25 4.85
CA ALA A 144 -10.49 12.09 4.95
C ALA A 144 -11.39 12.15 6.20
N LEU A 145 -10.83 12.51 7.35
CA LEU A 145 -11.54 12.61 8.62
C LEU A 145 -12.54 13.76 8.60
N ASP A 146 -12.16 14.94 8.09
CA ASP A 146 -13.07 16.07 7.99
C ASP A 146 -14.18 15.81 6.96
N THR A 147 -13.89 15.09 5.87
CA THR A 147 -14.94 14.62 4.94
C THR A 147 -15.90 13.64 5.62
N GLY A 148 -15.40 12.69 6.42
CA GLY A 148 -16.23 11.66 7.03
C GLY A 148 -17.02 12.13 8.25
N PHE A 149 -16.43 13.00 9.08
CA PHE A 149 -17.05 13.53 10.29
C PHE A 149 -17.75 14.86 10.10
N SER A 150 -17.46 15.59 9.02
CA SER A 150 -18.03 16.91 8.74
C SER A 150 -17.80 17.92 9.87
N TRP A 151 -16.61 17.92 10.49
CA TRP A 151 -16.30 18.79 11.63
C TRP A 151 -16.27 20.27 11.24
N THR A 152 -15.58 20.61 10.15
CA THR A 152 -15.48 22.00 9.66
C THR A 152 -16.58 22.34 8.65
N GLY A 153 -17.15 21.32 8.02
CA GLY A 153 -18.13 21.44 6.93
C GLY A 153 -17.53 21.81 5.57
N TYR A 154 -16.21 22.04 5.47
CA TYR A 154 -15.54 22.45 4.23
C TYR A 154 -15.70 21.40 3.10
N PHE A 155 -15.56 20.11 3.43
CA PHE A 155 -15.67 19.02 2.46
C PHE A 155 -17.08 18.45 2.30
N ASN A 156 -18.12 19.04 2.91
CA ASN A 156 -19.48 18.50 2.87
C ASN A 156 -20.07 18.43 1.45
N SER A 157 -19.60 19.28 0.54
CA SER A 157 -19.95 19.19 -0.89
C SER A 157 -19.60 17.83 -1.50
N SER A 158 -18.57 17.15 -0.97
CA SER A 158 -18.11 15.84 -1.41
C SER A 158 -19.03 14.70 -0.97
N LEU A 159 -19.95 14.93 -0.02
CA LEU A 159 -20.92 13.93 0.46
C LEU A 159 -22.25 13.98 -0.32
N ASN A 160 -22.44 14.99 -1.17
CA ASN A 160 -23.65 15.17 -1.96
C ASN A 160 -23.49 14.56 -3.37
N GLY A 161 -24.59 14.07 -3.94
CA GLY A 161 -24.58 13.46 -5.28
C GLY A 161 -23.83 12.12 -5.31
N GLN A 162 -22.74 12.05 -6.08
CA GLN A 162 -21.98 10.82 -6.34
C GLN A 162 -20.74 10.62 -5.43
N ASN A 163 -20.72 11.24 -4.24
CA ASN A 163 -19.63 11.13 -3.26
C ASN A 163 -18.22 11.46 -3.83
N ARG A 164 -18.13 12.52 -4.64
CA ARG A 164 -16.89 12.89 -5.34
C ARG A 164 -16.04 13.82 -4.49
N SER A 165 -14.85 13.36 -4.07
CA SER A 165 -13.84 14.19 -3.39
C SER A 165 -12.57 14.29 -4.23
N ILE A 166 -12.30 15.49 -4.78
CA ILE A 166 -11.11 15.75 -5.61
C ILE A 166 -9.85 15.69 -4.75
N GLY A 167 -9.90 16.24 -3.52
CA GLY A 167 -8.78 16.23 -2.60
C GLY A 167 -8.32 14.81 -2.29
N LEU A 168 -9.25 13.93 -1.91
CA LEU A 168 -8.95 12.51 -1.65
C LEU A 168 -8.49 11.79 -2.92
N TYR A 169 -9.11 12.05 -4.07
CA TYR A 169 -8.65 11.46 -5.33
C TYR A 169 -7.18 11.80 -5.61
N ILE A 170 -6.76 13.06 -5.41
CA ILE A 170 -5.38 13.47 -5.64
C ILE A 170 -4.44 12.82 -4.62
N THR A 171 -4.78 12.89 -3.33
CA THR A 171 -3.86 12.46 -2.27
C THR A 171 -3.77 10.96 -2.11
N TYR A 172 -4.85 10.22 -2.35
CA TYR A 172 -4.87 8.76 -2.21
C TYR A 172 -4.61 8.02 -3.54
N GLN A 173 -5.00 8.57 -4.69
CA GLN A 173 -4.83 7.87 -5.97
C GLN A 173 -3.68 8.44 -6.81
N LEU A 174 -3.73 9.74 -7.10
CA LEU A 174 -2.84 10.34 -8.09
C LEU A 174 -1.40 10.48 -7.58
N LEU A 175 -1.21 11.02 -6.38
CA LEU A 175 0.12 11.21 -5.79
C LEU A 175 0.85 9.88 -5.53
N PRO A 176 0.23 8.85 -4.92
CA PRO A 176 0.87 7.55 -4.77
C PRO A 176 1.30 6.93 -6.09
N LEU A 177 0.46 7.04 -7.13
CA LEU A 177 0.81 6.58 -8.48
C LEU A 177 2.04 7.33 -9.03
N ILE A 178 2.09 8.66 -8.89
CA ILE A 178 3.24 9.45 -9.29
C ILE A 178 4.50 9.00 -8.54
N PHE A 179 4.43 8.78 -7.23
CA PHE A 179 5.57 8.33 -6.44
C PHE A 179 6.08 6.96 -6.88
N ILE A 180 5.18 6.00 -7.16
CA ILE A 180 5.55 4.68 -7.68
C ILE A 180 6.20 4.78 -9.07
N VAL A 181 5.69 5.63 -9.96
CA VAL A 181 6.27 5.82 -11.30
C VAL A 181 7.67 6.44 -11.20
N ILE A 182 7.84 7.47 -10.37
CA ILE A 182 9.16 8.08 -10.16
C ILE A 182 10.11 7.07 -9.51
N TYR A 183 9.66 6.30 -8.52
CA TYR A 183 10.44 5.20 -7.92
C TYR A 183 10.93 4.22 -8.99
N PHE A 184 10.04 3.76 -9.87
CA PHE A 184 10.38 2.84 -10.95
C PHE A 184 11.43 3.44 -11.90
N ILE A 185 11.27 4.71 -12.30
CA ILE A 185 12.21 5.38 -13.21
C ILE A 185 13.59 5.54 -12.55
N LEU A 186 13.62 6.05 -11.31
CA LEU A 186 14.87 6.27 -10.58
C LEU A 186 15.63 4.95 -10.35
N THR A 187 14.95 3.93 -9.85
CA THR A 187 15.59 2.62 -9.62
C THR A 187 16.03 1.94 -10.91
N SER A 188 15.26 2.10 -12.01
CA SER A 188 15.68 1.62 -13.34
C SER A 188 16.95 2.32 -13.82
N ILE A 189 17.06 3.64 -13.65
CA ILE A 189 18.26 4.40 -14.01
C ILE A 189 19.43 3.93 -13.16
N LEU A 190 19.25 3.81 -11.84
CA LEU A 190 20.27 3.32 -10.93
C LEU A 190 20.81 1.95 -11.39
N VAL A 191 19.93 0.99 -11.65
CA VAL A 191 20.34 -0.37 -12.02
C VAL A 191 20.97 -0.42 -13.41
N LEU A 192 20.36 0.23 -14.41
CA LEU A 192 20.82 0.13 -15.80
C LEU A 192 22.04 0.99 -16.11
N ARG A 193 22.17 2.15 -15.47
CA ARG A 193 23.23 3.12 -15.77
C ARG A 193 24.36 3.10 -14.75
N ILE A 194 24.06 2.87 -13.48
CA ILE A 194 25.06 2.93 -12.42
C ILE A 194 25.62 1.53 -12.16
N LEU A 195 24.76 0.54 -11.89
CA LEU A 195 25.21 -0.83 -11.62
C LEU A 195 25.55 -1.60 -12.90
N GLY A 196 24.83 -1.35 -14.00
CA GLY A 196 25.05 -2.04 -15.27
C GLY A 196 24.56 -3.50 -15.30
N GLU A 197 23.70 -3.91 -14.36
CA GLU A 197 23.18 -5.27 -14.27
C GLU A 197 21.71 -5.35 -14.72
N LEU A 198 21.39 -6.25 -15.65
CA LEU A 198 20.01 -6.39 -16.16
C LEU A 198 19.13 -7.32 -15.31
N ARG A 199 19.71 -8.19 -14.48
CA ARG A 199 18.94 -9.20 -13.74
C ARG A 199 17.94 -8.58 -12.74
N PRO A 200 18.29 -7.55 -11.95
CA PRO A 200 17.35 -6.93 -11.01
C PRO A 200 16.11 -6.32 -11.68
N MET A 201 16.22 -5.92 -12.96
CA MET A 201 15.10 -5.33 -13.71
C MET A 201 13.91 -6.27 -13.86
N ILE A 202 14.13 -7.59 -13.86
CA ILE A 202 13.05 -8.58 -13.93
C ILE A 202 12.18 -8.45 -12.68
N TYR A 203 12.80 -8.34 -11.49
CA TYR A 203 12.07 -8.20 -10.23
C TYR A 203 11.33 -6.86 -10.16
N LEU A 204 11.99 -5.75 -10.50
CA LEU A 204 11.36 -4.41 -10.51
C LEU A 204 10.16 -4.35 -11.47
N THR A 205 10.31 -4.90 -12.67
CA THR A 205 9.24 -4.93 -13.69
C THR A 205 8.10 -5.86 -13.25
N SER A 206 8.43 -7.01 -12.66
CA SER A 206 7.42 -7.93 -12.13
C SER A 206 6.58 -7.26 -11.02
N ALA A 207 7.21 -6.49 -10.12
CA ALA A 207 6.49 -5.73 -9.10
C ALA A 207 5.50 -4.74 -9.72
N ALA A 208 5.95 -3.93 -10.70
CA ALA A 208 5.09 -2.97 -11.38
C ALA A 208 3.89 -3.62 -12.09
N ILE A 209 4.11 -4.76 -12.75
CA ILE A 209 3.04 -5.52 -13.41
C ILE A 209 2.05 -6.08 -12.37
N LEU A 210 2.54 -6.70 -11.30
CA LEU A 210 1.70 -7.24 -10.23
C LEU A 210 0.84 -6.15 -9.60
N PHE A 211 1.43 -5.01 -9.22
CA PHE A 211 0.68 -3.87 -8.68
C PHE A 211 -0.41 -3.40 -9.67
N THR A 212 -0.05 -3.24 -10.94
CA THR A 212 -0.98 -2.83 -12.00
C THR A 212 -2.15 -3.79 -12.15
N ILE A 213 -1.88 -5.10 -12.13
CA ILE A 213 -2.92 -6.14 -12.17
C ILE A 213 -3.86 -5.99 -10.96
N GLY A 214 -3.33 -5.76 -9.75
CA GLY A 214 -4.13 -5.49 -8.56
C GLY A 214 -5.06 -4.29 -8.73
N GLN A 215 -4.56 -3.18 -9.29
CA GLN A 215 -5.38 -2.00 -9.56
C GLN A 215 -6.48 -2.26 -10.60
N VAL A 216 -6.20 -3.04 -11.65
CA VAL A 216 -7.20 -3.46 -12.64
C VAL A 216 -8.31 -4.29 -11.99
N PHE A 217 -7.95 -5.23 -11.10
CA PHE A 217 -8.94 -6.00 -10.35
C PHE A 217 -9.84 -5.11 -9.49
N ASN A 218 -9.26 -4.11 -8.82
CA ASN A 218 -10.02 -3.22 -7.94
C ASN A 218 -10.97 -2.29 -8.70
N TYR A 219 -10.50 -1.68 -9.79
CA TYR A 219 -11.25 -0.61 -10.47
C TYR A 219 -12.10 -1.08 -11.63
N VAL A 220 -11.73 -2.16 -12.32
CA VAL A 220 -12.43 -2.62 -13.53
C VAL A 220 -13.18 -3.92 -13.27
N VAL A 221 -12.51 -4.91 -12.69
CA VAL A 221 -13.06 -6.28 -12.59
C VAL A 221 -13.96 -6.47 -11.36
N SER A 222 -13.89 -5.56 -10.39
CA SER A 222 -14.52 -5.70 -9.07
C SER A 222 -16.04 -5.93 -9.12
N ILE A 223 -16.76 -5.26 -10.02
CA ILE A 223 -18.22 -5.43 -10.19
C ILE A 223 -18.54 -6.85 -10.66
N HIS A 224 -17.81 -7.34 -11.68
CA HIS A 224 -18.02 -8.68 -12.23
C HIS A 224 -17.73 -9.78 -11.21
N ILE A 225 -16.71 -9.61 -10.37
CA ILE A 225 -16.40 -10.54 -9.27
C ILE A 225 -17.48 -10.51 -8.21
N CYS A 226 -17.99 -9.33 -7.88
CA CYS A 226 -19.06 -9.19 -6.89
C CYS A 226 -20.35 -9.86 -7.37
N GLU A 227 -20.75 -9.64 -8.61
CA GLU A 227 -21.95 -10.28 -9.18
C GLU A 227 -21.77 -11.80 -9.28
N GLY A 228 -20.62 -12.26 -9.79
CA GLY A 228 -20.31 -13.69 -9.90
C GLY A 228 -20.22 -14.42 -8.57
N SER A 229 -19.83 -13.73 -7.49
CA SER A 229 -19.74 -14.30 -6.14
C SER A 229 -21.01 -14.13 -5.30
N SER A 230 -22.08 -13.58 -5.88
CA SER A 230 -23.32 -13.22 -5.17
C SER A 230 -23.09 -12.28 -3.98
N GLY A 231 -22.19 -11.31 -4.12
CA GLY A 231 -21.89 -10.30 -3.10
C GLY A 231 -21.00 -10.77 -1.95
N LYS A 232 -20.33 -11.93 -2.08
CA LYS A 232 -19.44 -12.48 -1.06
C LYS A 232 -18.00 -11.96 -1.14
N LEU A 233 -17.55 -11.62 -2.35
CA LEU A 233 -16.18 -11.17 -2.63
C LEU A 233 -16.22 -10.04 -3.65
N ASN A 234 -15.26 -9.11 -3.62
CA ASN A 234 -15.06 -8.12 -4.68
C ASN A 234 -13.59 -8.08 -5.12
N GLY A 235 -13.26 -7.18 -6.05
CA GLY A 235 -11.91 -7.01 -6.58
C GLY A 235 -10.86 -6.62 -5.54
N ALA A 236 -11.26 -6.08 -4.38
CA ALA A 236 -10.34 -5.66 -3.33
C ALA A 236 -9.53 -6.84 -2.76
N PHE A 237 -10.06 -8.06 -2.75
CA PHE A 237 -9.29 -9.25 -2.35
C PHE A 237 -8.08 -9.50 -3.24
N PHE A 238 -8.27 -9.40 -4.56
CA PHE A 238 -7.20 -9.59 -5.52
C PHE A 238 -6.23 -8.41 -5.49
N GLU A 239 -6.73 -7.19 -5.29
CA GLU A 239 -5.90 -6.01 -5.08
C GLU A 239 -4.94 -6.22 -3.90
N THR A 240 -5.43 -6.62 -2.72
CA THR A 240 -4.57 -6.92 -1.56
C THR A 240 -3.50 -7.97 -1.89
N LEU A 241 -3.89 -9.05 -2.58
CA LEU A 241 -3.01 -10.17 -2.92
C LEU A 241 -1.89 -9.76 -3.89
N PHE A 242 -2.26 -9.06 -4.95
CA PHE A 242 -1.30 -8.61 -5.96
C PHE A 242 -0.42 -7.47 -5.44
N THR A 243 -0.96 -6.59 -4.58
CA THR A 243 -0.18 -5.57 -3.88
C THR A 243 0.83 -6.22 -2.93
N LEU A 244 0.45 -7.23 -2.15
CA LEU A 244 1.41 -8.01 -1.33
C LEU A 244 2.52 -8.63 -2.18
N THR A 245 2.16 -9.29 -3.28
CA THR A 245 3.15 -9.95 -4.14
C THR A 245 4.07 -8.91 -4.81
N SER A 246 3.55 -7.73 -5.14
CA SER A 246 4.35 -6.59 -5.60
C SER A 246 5.33 -6.12 -4.54
N VAL A 247 4.90 -5.97 -3.28
CA VAL A 247 5.79 -5.60 -2.16
C VAL A 247 6.90 -6.64 -1.95
N VAL A 248 6.58 -7.93 -2.07
CA VAL A 248 7.59 -9.01 -2.04
C VAL A 248 8.59 -8.83 -3.18
N MET A 249 8.14 -8.55 -4.41
CA MET A 249 9.05 -8.33 -5.54
C MET A 249 9.89 -7.04 -5.42
N VAL A 250 9.35 -5.99 -4.80
CA VAL A 250 10.12 -4.79 -4.42
C VAL A 250 11.23 -5.13 -3.42
N TRP A 251 10.93 -5.98 -2.44
CA TRP A 251 11.93 -6.44 -1.48
C TRP A 251 13.00 -7.33 -2.13
N VAL A 252 12.60 -8.27 -2.99
CA VAL A 252 13.53 -9.12 -3.74
C VAL A 252 14.41 -8.28 -4.65
N PHE A 253 13.82 -7.28 -5.33
CA PHE A 253 14.56 -6.30 -6.12
C PHE A 253 15.62 -5.58 -5.27
N TRP A 254 15.22 -5.01 -4.13
CA TRP A 254 16.15 -4.33 -3.23
C TRP A 254 17.25 -5.26 -2.72
N SER A 255 16.91 -6.50 -2.34
CA SER A 255 17.93 -7.49 -1.95
C SER A 255 18.90 -7.78 -3.10
N SER A 256 18.42 -7.88 -4.33
CA SER A 256 19.25 -8.24 -5.49
C SER A 256 20.26 -7.17 -5.92
N ILE A 257 20.05 -5.91 -5.53
CA ILE A 257 20.97 -4.80 -5.84
C ILE A 257 21.98 -4.55 -4.71
N THR A 258 21.97 -5.35 -3.63
CA THR A 258 22.87 -5.20 -2.48
C THR A 258 24.06 -6.15 -2.57
N GLU A 259 25.25 -5.67 -2.21
CA GLU A 259 26.56 -6.29 -2.52
C GLU A 259 26.76 -7.72 -1.97
N ASP A 260 26.01 -8.14 -0.94
CA ASP A 260 26.16 -9.45 -0.30
C ASP A 260 25.94 -10.65 -1.26
N ASP A 261 25.27 -10.43 -2.39
CA ASP A 261 24.99 -11.47 -3.39
C ASP A 261 25.99 -11.46 -4.57
N TRP A 262 27.01 -10.59 -4.53
CA TRP A 262 28.05 -10.54 -5.57
C TRP A 262 29.16 -11.58 -5.29
N PRO A 263 29.69 -12.25 -6.33
CA PRO A 263 30.78 -13.19 -6.16
C PRO A 263 32.04 -12.46 -5.67
N THR A 264 32.30 -12.52 -4.36
CA THR A 264 33.59 -12.14 -3.78
C THR A 264 34.52 -13.37 -3.78
N PRO A 265 35.85 -13.18 -3.67
CA PRO A 265 36.80 -14.28 -3.52
C PRO A 265 36.49 -15.22 -2.35
N GLU A 266 35.81 -14.71 -1.32
CA GLU A 266 35.39 -15.47 -0.13
C GLU A 266 34.15 -16.35 -0.39
N ASN A 267 33.31 -15.98 -1.37
CA ASN A 267 32.04 -16.65 -1.70
C ASN A 267 32.15 -17.55 -2.94
N THR A 268 33.33 -17.61 -3.56
CA THR A 268 33.62 -18.33 -4.82
C THR A 268 34.64 -19.45 -4.66
N LEU A 269 35.11 -19.73 -3.45
CA LEU A 269 35.93 -20.90 -3.18
C LEU A 269 35.02 -22.14 -3.00
N PRO A 270 35.34 -23.27 -3.67
CA PRO A 270 34.56 -24.50 -3.63
C PRO A 270 34.57 -25.18 -2.27
#